data_AF-A0A0K1EC19-F1
#
_entry.id   AF-A0A0K1EC19-F1
#
_cell.length_a   1.000
_cell.length_b   1.000
_cell.length_c   1.000
_cell.angle_alpha   90.00
_cell.angle_beta   90.00
_cell.angle_gamma   90.00
#
_symmetry.space_group_name_H-M   'P 1'
#
loop_
_entity.id
_entity.type
_entity.pdbx_description
1 polymer ?
#
loop_
_entity_poly.entity_id
_entity_poly.type
_entity_poly.pdbx_seq_one_letter_code
_entity_poly.pdbx_strand_id
1 'polypeptide(L)'
;MPTSERDVETASGSTEVVLARGCSTLQLEELKDHFGLTATTAPTELEARRHDSDVPAFGELIEFTTDADVATRFATGGYLVLVKIQKKYLTRGGNSSSGWICRKDAPFKLLGVEKRSAFPT
;
A
#
# COMPACT_ATOMS: atom_id res chain seq x y z
N MET A 1 -8.36 8.98 -5.59
CA MET A 1 -7.97 8.11 -6.72
C MET A 1 -6.50 7.76 -6.59
N PRO A 2 -6.08 6.54 -6.97
CA PRO A 2 -4.67 6.16 -7.01
C PRO A 2 -3.86 7.02 -7.99
N THR A 3 -2.57 7.17 -7.71
CA THR A 3 -1.57 7.72 -8.63
C THR A 3 -1.42 6.77 -9.83
N SER A 4 -1.16 7.32 -11.02
CA SER A 4 -1.00 6.49 -12.23
C SER A 4 0.24 5.61 -12.14
N GLU A 5 0.22 4.43 -12.77
CA GLU A 5 1.37 3.50 -12.76
C GLU A 5 2.66 4.16 -13.22
N ARG A 6 2.60 4.92 -14.32
CA ARG A 6 3.74 5.65 -14.87
C ARG A 6 4.32 6.67 -13.90
N ASP A 7 3.47 7.38 -13.16
CA ASP A 7 3.93 8.35 -12.17
C ASP A 7 4.58 7.67 -10.97
N VAL A 8 4.09 6.48 -10.56
CA VAL A 8 4.74 5.69 -9.50
C VAL A 8 6.09 5.12 -9.97
N GLU A 9 6.18 4.63 -11.21
CA GLU A 9 7.43 4.12 -11.79
C GLU A 9 8.51 5.20 -11.90
N THR A 10 8.14 6.42 -12.26
CA THR A 10 9.08 7.52 -12.50
C THR A 10 9.32 8.41 -11.27
N ALA A 11 8.59 8.17 -10.18
CA ALA A 11 8.75 8.89 -8.93
C ALA A 11 10.16 8.68 -8.33
N SER A 12 10.75 9.75 -7.82
CA SER A 12 11.93 9.65 -6.95
C SER A 12 11.55 9.01 -5.61
N GLY A 13 12.53 8.43 -4.92
CA GLY A 13 12.27 7.68 -3.68
C GLY A 13 11.57 8.49 -2.57
N SER A 14 11.76 9.81 -2.50
CA SER A 14 11.11 10.68 -1.51
C SER A 14 9.70 11.13 -1.90
N THR A 15 9.29 10.94 -3.15
CA THR A 15 7.96 11.33 -3.62
C THR A 15 6.90 10.44 -2.99
N GLU A 16 5.87 11.07 -2.42
CA GLU A 16 4.68 10.38 -1.93
C GLU A 16 3.70 10.08 -3.07
N VAL A 17 3.27 8.83 -3.16
CA VAL A 17 2.28 8.35 -4.12
C VAL A 17 1.05 7.83 -3.39
N VAL A 18 -0.09 7.80 -4.08
CA VAL A 18 -1.35 7.27 -3.54
C VAL A 18 -1.65 5.92 -4.21
N LEU A 19 -1.87 4.88 -3.40
CA LEU A 19 -2.21 3.55 -3.90
C LEU A 19 -3.52 3.07 -3.26
N ALA A 20 -4.19 2.11 -3.92
CA ALA A 20 -5.39 1.47 -3.41
C ALA A 20 -5.14 0.03 -2.97
N ARG A 21 -6.03 -0.50 -2.14
CA ARG A 21 -6.13 -1.93 -1.81
C ARG A 21 -7.57 -2.28 -1.48
N GLY A 22 -8.01 -3.44 -1.95
CA GLY A 22 -9.18 -4.11 -1.41
C GLY A 22 -8.77 -5.01 -0.25
N CYS A 23 -9.47 -4.94 0.88
CA CYS A 23 -9.11 -5.70 2.07
C CYS A 23 -10.32 -6.18 2.88
N SER A 24 -10.15 -7.29 3.61
CA SER A 24 -11.12 -7.77 4.58
C SER A 24 -11.13 -6.92 5.86
N THR A 25 -12.09 -7.15 6.76
CA THR A 25 -12.11 -6.50 8.08
C THR A 25 -10.83 -6.73 8.87
N LEU A 26 -10.32 -7.97 8.92
CA LEU A 26 -9.10 -8.29 9.66
C LEU A 26 -7.89 -7.52 9.12
N GLN A 27 -7.75 -7.48 7.79
CA GLN A 27 -6.67 -6.72 7.14
C GLN A 27 -6.81 -5.21 7.35
N LEU A 28 -8.04 -4.69 7.42
CA LEU A 28 -8.25 -3.28 7.73
C LEU A 28 -7.82 -2.94 9.16
N GLU A 29 -8.14 -3.80 10.14
CA GLU A 29 -7.70 -3.59 11.53
C GLU A 29 -6.17 -3.65 11.64
N GLU A 30 -5.52 -4.61 10.97
CA GLU A 30 -4.04 -4.64 10.88
C GLU A 30 -3.48 -3.34 10.28
N LEU A 31 -4.10 -2.79 9.23
CA LEU A 31 -3.69 -1.52 8.62
C LEU A 31 -3.94 -0.31 9.52
N LYS A 32 -4.97 -0.34 10.37
CA LYS A 32 -5.27 0.73 11.33
C LYS A 32 -4.29 0.75 12.50
N ASP A 33 -3.71 -0.38 12.88
CA ASP A 33 -2.63 -0.39 13.89
C ASP A 33 -1.37 0.33 13.39
N HIS A 34 -1.21 0.50 12.06
CA HIS A 34 -0.19 1.36 11.46
C HIS A 34 -0.62 2.84 11.37
N PHE A 35 -1.90 3.16 11.61
CA PHE A 35 -2.43 4.52 11.59
C PHE A 35 -1.96 5.29 12.82
N GLY A 36 -1.31 6.43 12.61
CA GLY A 36 -0.82 7.26 13.71
C GLY A 36 0.61 6.96 14.16
N LEU A 37 1.30 6.03 13.51
CA LEU A 37 2.75 6.14 13.37
C LEU A 37 3.01 7.35 12.47
N THR A 38 2.97 8.55 13.05
CA THR A 38 3.56 9.73 12.44
C THR A 38 4.93 9.30 11.96
N ALA A 39 5.19 9.42 10.67
CA ALA A 39 6.54 9.43 10.12
C ALA A 39 7.25 10.66 10.72
N THR A 40 7.61 10.61 12.00
CA THR A 40 8.25 11.71 12.72
C THR A 40 9.69 11.87 12.28
N THR A 41 10.20 10.95 11.48
CA THR A 41 11.45 11.06 10.76
C THR A 41 11.27 10.34 9.44
N ALA A 42 11.71 10.96 8.35
CA ALA A 42 12.00 10.19 7.14
C ALA A 42 12.97 9.09 7.56
N PRO A 43 12.65 7.80 7.36
CA PRO A 43 13.55 6.73 7.72
C PRO A 43 14.85 6.92 6.96
N THR A 44 15.90 6.63 7.71
CA THR A 44 17.28 6.67 7.28
C THR A 44 17.44 5.83 6.03
N GLU A 45 18.43 6.19 5.22
CA GLU A 45 18.80 5.41 4.03
C GLU A 45 19.11 3.94 4.38
N LEU A 46 19.50 3.66 5.62
CA LEU A 46 19.70 2.31 6.15
C LEU A 46 18.40 1.53 6.30
N GLU A 47 17.35 2.14 6.83
CA GLU A 47 16.02 1.53 6.94
C GLU A 47 15.44 1.24 5.55
N ALA A 48 15.59 2.18 4.60
CA ALA A 48 15.23 1.96 3.20
C ALA A 48 16.03 0.79 2.57
N ARG A 49 17.33 0.67 2.87
CA ARG A 49 18.16 -0.46 2.41
C ARG A 49 17.75 -1.81 3.02
N ARG A 50 17.26 -1.85 4.27
CA ARG A 50 16.69 -3.08 4.86
C ARG A 50 15.43 -3.56 4.15
N HIS A 51 14.64 -2.66 3.57
CA HIS A 51 13.53 -3.05 2.70
C HIS A 51 13.98 -3.72 1.39
N ASP A 52 15.23 -3.50 0.96
CA ASP A 52 15.78 -4.01 -0.30
C ASP A 52 16.60 -5.31 -0.13
N SER A 53 17.20 -5.53 1.05
CA SER A 53 18.25 -6.55 1.24
C SER A 53 17.80 -7.86 1.89
N ASP A 54 16.70 -7.86 2.66
CA ASP A 54 16.26 -9.03 3.42
C ASP A 54 15.06 -9.71 2.73
N VAL A 55 15.11 -11.03 2.56
CA VAL A 55 13.95 -11.81 2.12
C VAL A 55 12.87 -11.71 3.19
N PRO A 56 11.71 -11.08 2.91
CA PRO A 56 10.66 -10.91 3.89
C PRO A 56 10.04 -12.26 4.26
N ALA A 57 9.71 -12.44 5.55
CA ALA A 57 9.00 -13.65 5.96
C ALA A 57 7.58 -13.69 5.37
N PHE A 58 7.00 -14.89 5.27
CA PHE A 58 5.64 -15.05 4.76
C PHE A 58 4.66 -14.23 5.60
N GLY A 59 3.95 -13.28 4.97
CA GLY A 59 3.00 -12.39 5.64
C GLY A 59 3.58 -11.07 6.16
N GLU A 60 4.84 -10.74 5.88
CA GLU A 60 5.44 -9.43 6.21
C GLU A 60 5.26 -8.36 5.13
N LEU A 61 4.70 -8.72 3.97
CA LEU A 61 4.45 -7.80 2.87
C LEU A 61 2.99 -7.39 2.80
N ILE A 62 2.77 -6.13 2.47
CA ILE A 62 1.48 -5.57 2.10
C ILE A 62 1.56 -5.23 0.62
N GLU A 63 0.53 -5.64 -0.12
CA GLU A 63 0.40 -5.32 -1.54
C GLU A 63 -0.66 -4.25 -1.76
N PHE A 64 -0.31 -3.22 -2.50
CA PHE A 64 -1.20 -2.17 -2.97
C PHE A 64 -1.22 -2.16 -4.50
N THR A 65 -2.13 -1.40 -5.09
CA THR A 65 -2.25 -1.28 -6.54
C THR A 65 -2.53 0.15 -6.99
N THR A 66 -2.04 0.50 -8.17
CA THR A 66 -2.43 1.73 -8.90
C THR A 66 -3.76 1.56 -9.64
N ASP A 67 -4.24 0.33 -9.80
CA ASP A 67 -5.48 0.01 -10.52
C ASP A 67 -6.67 -0.02 -9.56
N ALA A 68 -7.55 0.97 -9.68
CA ALA A 68 -8.74 1.10 -8.85
C ALA A 68 -9.75 -0.03 -9.08
N ASP A 69 -9.82 -0.61 -10.28
CA ASP A 69 -10.73 -1.71 -10.60
C ASP A 69 -10.25 -3.00 -9.94
N VAL A 70 -8.94 -3.25 -9.96
CA VAL A 70 -8.33 -4.36 -9.20
C VAL A 70 -8.66 -4.20 -7.72
N ALA A 71 -8.38 -3.04 -7.13
CA ALA A 71 -8.68 -2.79 -5.72
C ALA A 71 -10.17 -2.98 -5.39
N THR A 72 -11.06 -2.52 -6.27
CA THR A 72 -12.51 -2.66 -6.10
C THR A 72 -12.95 -4.12 -6.11
N ARG A 73 -12.41 -4.96 -7.01
CA ARG A 73 -12.72 -6.40 -7.05
C ARG A 73 -12.33 -7.09 -5.74
N PHE A 74 -11.14 -6.79 -5.23
CA PHE A 74 -10.65 -7.32 -3.95
C PHE A 74 -11.38 -6.74 -2.73
N ALA A 75 -12.09 -5.61 -2.88
CA ALA A 75 -12.86 -5.01 -1.81
C ALA A 75 -14.26 -5.61 -1.67
N THR A 76 -14.71 -6.52 -2.54
CA THR A 76 -16.06 -7.10 -2.52
C THR A 76 -16.39 -7.71 -1.15
N GLY A 77 -17.42 -7.18 -0.47
CA GLY A 77 -17.79 -7.62 0.88
C GLY A 77 -16.83 -7.20 2.00
N GLY A 78 -15.85 -6.35 1.70
CA GLY A 78 -14.85 -5.82 2.62
C GLY A 78 -14.73 -4.30 2.50
N TYR A 79 -13.51 -3.82 2.32
CA TYR A 79 -13.18 -2.40 2.29
C TYR A 79 -12.26 -2.07 1.13
N LEU A 80 -12.49 -0.91 0.54
CA LEU A 80 -11.53 -0.25 -0.34
C LEU A 80 -10.79 0.80 0.48
N VAL A 81 -9.46 0.73 0.50
CA VAL A 81 -8.61 1.69 1.20
C VAL A 81 -7.71 2.43 0.23
N LEU A 82 -7.42 3.69 0.57
CA LEU A 82 -6.40 4.50 -0.10
C LEU A 82 -5.29 4.82 0.89
N VAL A 83 -4.04 4.64 0.48
CA VAL A 83 -2.85 4.95 1.29
C VAL A 83 -1.95 5.94 0.56
N LYS A 84 -1.24 6.77 1.32
CA LYS A 84 -0.17 7.64 0.85
C LYS A 84 1.16 7.14 1.40
N ILE A 85 2.12 6.86 0.53
CA ILE A 85 3.40 6.24 0.90
C ILE A 85 4.54 6.80 0.04
N GLN A 86 5.75 6.92 0.59
CA GLN A 86 6.92 7.33 -0.21
C GLN A 86 7.39 6.20 -1.12
N LYS A 87 7.79 6.53 -2.34
CA LYS A 87 8.20 5.55 -3.36
C LYS A 87 9.36 4.65 -2.92
N LYS A 88 10.23 5.12 -2.03
CA LYS A 88 11.39 4.34 -1.53
C LYS A 88 11.04 3.08 -0.73
N TYR A 89 9.80 2.92 -0.25
CA TYR A 89 9.36 1.67 0.41
C TYR A 89 8.65 0.70 -0.52
N LEU A 90 8.43 1.11 -1.78
CA LEU A 90 7.64 0.35 -2.74
C LEU A 90 8.55 -0.40 -3.71
N THR A 91 8.43 -1.71 -3.69
CA THR A 91 8.98 -2.60 -4.70
C THR A 91 7.85 -3.06 -5.61
N ARG A 92 8.14 -3.30 -6.90
CA ARG A 92 7.11 -3.76 -7.83
C ARG A 92 6.72 -5.20 -7.50
N GLY A 93 5.42 -5.45 -7.34
CA GLY A 93 4.87 -6.77 -7.04
C GLY A 93 4.60 -7.54 -8.33
N GLY A 94 5.36 -8.61 -8.58
CA GLY A 94 5.12 -9.57 -9.67
C GLY A 94 5.14 -9.01 -11.11
N ASN A 95 5.15 -9.91 -12.10
CA ASN A 95 5.33 -9.56 -13.52
C ASN A 95 4.05 -9.03 -14.22
N SER A 96 2.92 -8.95 -13.52
CA SER A 96 1.63 -8.63 -14.12
C SER A 96 0.80 -7.74 -13.20
N SER A 97 0.35 -6.61 -13.77
CA SER A 97 -0.68 -5.69 -13.28
C SER A 97 -0.38 -4.93 -11.99
N SER A 98 0.12 -3.68 -12.14
CA SER A 98 -0.13 -2.52 -11.26
C SER A 98 0.12 -2.68 -9.76
N GLY A 99 0.78 -3.76 -9.34
CA GLY A 99 1.01 -4.17 -7.95
C GLY A 99 2.29 -3.57 -7.39
N TRP A 100 2.21 -3.09 -6.15
CA TRP A 100 3.32 -2.51 -5.41
C TRP A 100 3.32 -3.05 -3.99
N ILE A 101 4.43 -3.66 -3.61
CA ILE A 101 4.62 -4.26 -2.29
C ILE A 101 5.46 -3.35 -1.40
N CYS A 102 5.12 -3.30 -0.13
CA CYS A 102 5.98 -2.77 0.93
C CYS A 102 5.99 -3.73 2.11
N ARG A 103 6.96 -3.60 3.01
CA ARG A 103 6.91 -4.32 4.29
C ARG A 103 5.83 -3.71 5.19
N LYS A 104 5.30 -4.49 6.12
CA LYS A 104 4.29 -4.04 7.10
C LYS A 104 4.75 -2.85 7.93
N ASP A 105 6.03 -2.78 8.28
CA ASP A 105 6.61 -1.68 9.05
C ASP A 105 6.88 -0.40 8.23
N ALA A 106 6.63 -0.41 6.91
CA ALA A 106 6.81 0.78 6.09
C ALA A 106 5.84 1.90 6.50
N PRO A 107 6.30 3.15 6.63
CA PRO A 107 5.43 4.24 7.03
C PRO A 107 4.54 4.69 5.85
N PHE A 108 3.22 4.67 6.07
CA PHE A 108 2.22 5.20 5.16
C PHE A 108 1.07 5.86 5.91
N LYS A 109 0.31 6.71 5.22
CA LYS A 109 -0.88 7.38 5.75
C LYS A 109 -2.14 6.81 5.11
N LEU A 110 -3.11 6.38 5.90
CA LEU A 110 -4.44 6.04 5.40
C LEU A 110 -5.20 7.33 5.03
N LEU A 111 -5.60 7.45 3.76
CA LEU A 111 -6.32 8.61 3.25
C LEU A 111 -7.84 8.43 3.26
N GLY A 112 -8.30 7.18 3.15
CA GLY A 112 -9.73 6.88 3.12
C GLY A 112 -9.99 5.38 3.24
N VAL A 113 -11.16 5.07 3.81
CA VAL A 113 -11.70 3.73 3.95
C VAL A 113 -13.14 3.77 3.50
N GLU A 114 -13.49 2.93 2.54
CA GLU A 114 -14.85 2.80 2.01
C GLU A 114 -15.32 1.35 2.18
N LYS A 115 -16.43 1.15 2.90
CA LYS A 115 -17.05 -0.17 3.01
C LYS A 115 -17.72 -0.52 1.69
N ARG A 116 -17.47 -1.72 1.17
CA ARG A 116 -18.07 -2.23 -0.06
C ARG A 116 -19.03 -3.37 0.28
N SER A 117 -20.21 -3.32 -0.33
CA SER A 117 -21.19 -4.39 -0.20
C SER A 117 -20.73 -5.65 -0.95
N ALA A 118 -21.11 -6.82 -0.45
CA ALA A 118 -20.88 -8.08 -1.17
C ALA A 118 -21.83 -8.24 -2.38
N PHE A 119 -22.94 -7.49 -2.39
CA PHE A 119 -23.97 -7.50 -3.43
C PHE A 119 -24.39 -6.07 -3.76
N PRO A 120 -24.65 -5.73 -5.03
CA PRO A 120 -25.29 -4.47 -5.38
C PRO A 120 -26.71 -4.42 -4.80
N THR A 121 -27.05 -3.34 -4.10
CA THR A 121 -28.41 -2.98 -3.71
C THR A 121 -29.15 -2.34 -4.87
#